data_AF-A0A8X6GYK3-F1
#
_entry.id   AF-A0A8X6GYK3-F1
#
_cell.length_a   1.000
_cell.length_b   1.000
_cell.length_c   1.000
_cell.angle_alpha   90.00
_cell.angle_beta   90.00
_cell.angle_gamma   90.00
#
_symmetry.space_group_name_H-M   'P 1'
#
loop_
_entity.id
_entity.type
_entity.pdbx_description
1 polymer ?
#
loop_
_entity_poly.entity_id
_entity_poly.type
_entity_poly.pdbx_seq_one_letter_code
_entity_poly.pdbx_strand_id
1 'polypeptide(L)'
;MATSCIGSIVENLIDSNPIDFIENKENSPTFLSYSGGVSHPDLLLTYPALSDRVQHKLIDNPGGAGHKILLSSVIKYDLLIGSLDEPTGTSKRQTGLNLKT
;
A
#
# COMPACT_ATOMS: atom_id res chain seq x y z
N MET A 1 31.54 -7.47 -10.21
CA MET A 1 30.38 -7.75 -9.34
C MET A 1 29.80 -6.41 -8.95
N ALA A 2 28.82 -5.90 -9.70
CA ALA A 2 28.12 -4.69 -9.29
C ALA A 2 27.22 -5.09 -8.11
N THR A 3 27.47 -4.54 -6.93
CA THR A 3 26.50 -4.60 -5.83
C THR A 3 25.25 -3.88 -6.32
N SER A 4 24.22 -4.63 -6.74
CA SER A 4 22.93 -4.01 -7.05
C SER A 4 22.47 -3.34 -5.76
N CYS A 5 22.28 -2.02 -5.78
CA CYS A 5 21.63 -1.37 -4.66
C CYS A 5 20.23 -1.97 -4.54
N ILE A 6 19.70 -2.03 -3.31
CA ILE A 6 18.38 -2.63 -3.03
C ILE A 6 17.31 -1.99 -3.93
N GLY A 7 17.44 -0.70 -4.25
CA GLY A 7 16.59 0.02 -5.21
C GLY A 7 16.51 -0.65 -6.58
N SER A 8 17.65 -0.98 -7.20
CA SER A 8 17.65 -1.63 -8.51
C SER A 8 17.01 -3.02 -8.52
N ILE A 9 17.04 -3.75 -7.39
CA ILE A 9 16.34 -5.04 -7.29
C ILE A 9 14.82 -4.80 -7.34
N VAL A 10 14.33 -3.79 -6.62
CA VAL A 10 12.91 -3.44 -6.57
C VAL A 10 12.44 -2.87 -7.91
N GLU A 11 13.20 -1.96 -8.52
CA GLU A 11 12.91 -1.39 -9.84
C GLU A 11 12.83 -2.49 -10.89
N ASN A 12 13.80 -3.40 -10.94
CA ASN A 12 13.77 -4.54 -11.86
C ASN A 12 12.55 -5.43 -11.66
N LEU A 13 12.10 -5.65 -10.42
CA LEU A 13 10.89 -6.42 -10.14
C LEU A 13 9.64 -5.73 -10.72
N ILE A 14 9.53 -4.41 -10.54
CA ILE A 14 8.41 -3.62 -11.06
C ILE A 14 8.45 -3.61 -12.60
N ASP A 15 9.60 -3.32 -13.20
CA ASP A 15 9.74 -3.17 -14.66
C ASP A 15 9.58 -4.49 -15.43
N SER A 16 9.86 -5.63 -14.79
CA SER A 16 9.78 -6.96 -15.43
C SER A 16 8.44 -7.67 -15.25
N ASN A 17 7.51 -7.11 -14.46
CA ASN A 17 6.23 -7.74 -14.14
C ASN A 17 5.06 -6.77 -14.39
N PRO A 18 3.83 -7.27 -14.56
CA PRO A 18 2.65 -6.42 -14.60
C PRO A 18 2.33 -5.93 -13.17
N ILE A 19 3.13 -5.00 -12.68
CA ILE A 19 3.02 -4.38 -11.36
C ILE A 19 3.10 -2.87 -11.57
N ASP A 20 2.11 -2.15 -11.07
CA ASP A 20 2.16 -0.70 -10.97
C ASP A 20 2.56 -0.30 -9.55
N PHE A 21 3.44 0.69 -9.46
CA PHE A 21 3.73 1.40 -8.22
C PHE A 21 2.71 2.52 -8.02
N ILE A 22 2.02 2.51 -6.90
CA ILE A 22 1.06 3.55 -6.51
C ILE A 22 1.80 4.59 -5.68
N GLU A 23 2.00 5.77 -6.27
CA GLU A 23 2.67 6.88 -5.62
C GLU A 23 1.90 7.36 -4.40
N ASN A 24 2.63 7.66 -3.32
CA ASN A 24 2.05 8.36 -2.19
C ASN A 24 1.68 9.80 -2.57
N LYS A 25 0.39 10.05 -2.87
CA LYS A 25 -0.14 11.38 -3.24
C LYS A 25 0.22 12.50 -2.26
N GLU A 26 0.36 12.20 -0.98
CA GLU A 26 0.70 13.21 0.04
C GLU A 26 2.20 13.57 0.03
N ASN A 27 3.02 12.85 -0.75
CA ASN A 27 4.49 12.90 -0.78
C ASN A 27 5.10 13.03 0.63
N SER A 28 4.45 12.38 1.59
CA SER A 28 4.77 12.45 3.00
C SER A 28 5.61 11.22 3.37
N PRO A 29 6.66 11.39 4.21
CA PRO A 29 7.49 10.27 4.61
C PRO A 29 6.67 9.22 5.34
N THR A 30 6.90 7.96 5.01
CA THR A 30 6.24 6.84 5.69
C THR A 30 7.01 6.42 6.94
N PHE A 31 8.28 6.86 7.07
CA PHE A 31 9.13 6.59 8.22
C PHE A 31 9.89 7.84 8.70
N LEU A 32 9.88 8.05 10.02
CA LEU A 32 10.71 8.99 10.76
C LEU A 32 11.66 8.20 11.68
N SER A 33 12.95 8.23 11.36
CA SER A 33 13.98 7.63 12.20
C SER A 33 14.13 8.37 13.54
N TYR A 34 14.65 7.68 14.55
CA TYR A 34 14.97 8.27 15.85
C TYR A 34 15.91 9.48 15.74
N SER A 35 16.84 9.48 14.76
CA SER A 35 17.74 10.59 14.49
C SER A 35 17.09 11.77 13.76
N GLY A 36 15.77 11.74 13.53
CA GLY A 36 15.03 12.80 12.84
C GLY A 36 15.09 12.73 11.31
N GLY A 37 15.79 11.75 10.74
CA GLY A 37 15.78 11.50 9.30
C GLY A 37 14.43 10.96 8.83
N VAL A 38 13.95 11.46 7.71
CA VAL A 38 12.69 11.05 7.07
C VAL A 38 12.96 10.21 5.82
N SER A 39 12.16 9.17 5.57
CA SER A 39 12.31 8.33 4.38
C SER A 39 10.98 7.68 3.95
N HIS A 40 10.99 7.04 2.77
CA HIS A 40 9.85 6.36 2.15
C HIS A 40 10.16 4.87 1.89
N PRO A 41 10.45 4.06 2.93
CA PRO A 41 10.76 2.65 2.74
C PRO A 41 9.53 1.80 2.37
N ASP A 42 8.32 2.31 2.62
CA ASP A 42 7.08 1.57 2.39
C ASP A 42 6.58 1.79 0.96
N LEU A 43 6.31 0.69 0.24
CA LEU A 43 5.87 0.69 -1.16
C LEU A 43 4.44 0.17 -1.27
N LEU A 44 3.62 0.83 -2.08
CA LEU A 44 2.29 0.33 -2.44
C LEU A 44 2.33 -0.16 -3.90
N LEU A 45 2.21 -1.47 -4.07
CA LEU A 45 2.25 -2.13 -5.38
C LEU A 45 0.89 -2.75 -5.68
N THR A 46 0.46 -2.71 -6.93
CA THR A 46 -0.79 -3.32 -7.37
C THR A 46 -0.67 -3.90 -8.77
N TYR A 47 -1.64 -4.72 -9.16
CA TYR A 47 -1.75 -5.17 -10.54
C TYR A 47 -2.33 -4.03 -11.41
N PRO A 48 -1.81 -3.78 -12.64
CA PRO A 48 -2.20 -2.63 -13.46
C PRO A 48 -3.70 -2.45 -13.68
N ALA A 49 -4.45 -3.55 -13.77
CA ALA A 49 -5.92 -3.50 -13.93
C ALA A 49 -6.69 -3.01 -12.68
N LEU A 50 -5.99 -2.79 -11.56
CA LEU A 50 -6.55 -2.30 -10.30
C LEU A 50 -6.00 -0.93 -9.90
N SER A 51 -5.06 -0.35 -10.65
CA SER A 51 -4.34 0.87 -10.26
C SER A 51 -5.27 2.08 -10.06
N ASP A 52 -6.31 2.19 -10.89
CA ASP A 52 -7.36 3.20 -10.80
C ASP A 52 -8.35 2.95 -9.65
N ARG A 53 -8.32 1.75 -9.06
CA ARG A 53 -9.23 1.31 -7.98
C ARG A 53 -8.58 1.33 -6.60
N VAL A 54 -7.26 1.49 -6.54
CA VAL A 54 -6.54 1.60 -5.27
C VAL A 54 -6.71 3.03 -4.73
N GLN A 55 -7.24 3.12 -3.51
CA GLN A 55 -7.17 4.33 -2.71
C GLN A 55 -6.26 4.08 -1.51
N HIS A 56 -5.51 5.09 -1.11
CA HIS A 56 -4.69 4.99 0.08
C HIS A 56 -4.64 6.31 0.85
N LYS A 57 -4.26 6.19 2.12
CA LYS A 57 -4.07 7.31 3.04
C LYS A 57 -2.97 6.97 4.04
N LEU A 58 -2.15 7.95 4.37
CA LEU A 58 -1.24 7.84 5.51
C LEU A 58 -1.90 8.42 6.77
N ILE A 59 -1.68 7.73 7.89
CA ILE A 59 -2.10 8.18 9.21
C ILE A 59 -0.87 8.24 10.09
N ASP A 60 -0.64 9.40 10.71
CA ASP A 60 0.41 9.56 11.69
C ASP A 60 0.16 8.60 12.85
N ASN A 61 1.15 7.76 13.15
CA ASN A 61 1.10 6.89 14.30
C ASN A 61 1.67 7.67 15.51
N PRO A 62 0.86 7.98 16.54
CA PRO A 62 1.34 8.71 17.70
C PRO A 62 2.29 7.89 18.59
N GLY A 63 2.45 6.57 18.35
CA GLY A 63 3.30 5.71 19.17
C GLY A 63 4.35 4.89 18.39
N GLY A 64 5.62 5.20 18.65
CA GLY A 64 6.57 4.16 19.05
C GLY A 64 7.49 3.47 18.04
N ALA A 65 7.41 3.71 16.72
CA ALA A 65 8.32 3.05 15.77
C ALA A 65 8.77 3.91 14.58
N GLY A 66 8.40 5.20 14.54
CA GLY A 66 8.74 6.08 13.41
C GLY A 66 7.91 5.86 12.14
N HIS A 67 7.37 4.66 11.93
CA HIS A 67 6.49 4.37 10.80
C HIS A 67 5.10 4.97 10.99
N LYS A 68 4.59 5.57 9.91
CA LYS A 68 3.18 5.93 9.73
C LYS A 68 2.38 4.70 9.32
N ILE A 69 1.07 4.75 9.52
CA ILE A 69 0.16 3.70 9.05
C ILE A 69 -0.26 4.01 7.61
N LEU A 70 0.05 3.12 6.67
CA LEU A 70 -0.50 3.16 5.30
C LEU A 70 -1.78 2.33 5.24
N LEU A 71 -2.92 3.00 5.10
CA LEU A 71 -4.18 2.35 4.80
C LEU A 71 -4.40 2.34 3.30
N SER A 72 -4.69 1.17 2.73
CA SER A 72 -5.04 1.00 1.33
C SER A 72 -6.35 0.22 1.19
N SER A 73 -7.16 0.57 0.19
CA SER A 73 -8.39 -0.10 -0.16
C SER A 73 -8.52 -0.24 -1.66
N VAL A 74 -9.19 -1.31 -2.11
CA VAL A 74 -9.53 -1.53 -3.51
C VAL A 74 -11.03 -1.37 -3.65
N ILE A 75 -11.46 -0.44 -4.51
CA ILE A 75 -12.88 -0.21 -4.77
C ILE A 75 -13.33 -1.15 -5.89
N LYS A 76 -14.32 -2.00 -5.60
CA LYS A 76 -15.03 -2.75 -6.63
C LYS A 76 -16.01 -1.79 -7.31
N TYR A 77 -16.00 -1.71 -8.64
CA TYR A 77 -17.14 -1.17 -9.35
C TYR A 77 -18.33 -2.11 -9.10
N ASP A 78 -19.42 -1.60 -8.54
CA ASP A 78 -20.72 -2.23 -8.74
C ASP A 78 -20.99 -2.16 -10.24
N LEU A 79 -20.70 -3.25 -10.96
CA LEU A 79 -21.13 -3.42 -12.33
C LEU A 79 -22.67 -3.33 -12.31
N LEU A 80 -23.21 -2.29 -12.93
CA LEU A 80 -24.56 -2.25 -13.47
C LEU A 80 -24.73 -3.26 -14.63
N ILE A 81 -24.16 -4.46 -14.51
CA ILE A 81 -24.33 -5.55 -15.47
C ILE A 81 -24.64 -6.81 -14.67
N GLY A 82 -25.85 -7.30 -14.86
CA GLY A 82 -26.43 -8.43 -14.13
C GLY A 82 -25.56 -9.69 -14.10
N SER A 83 -25.67 -10.38 -12.97
CA SER A 83 -25.24 -11.75 -12.67
C SER A 83 -23.81 -12.13 -13.11
N LEU A 84 -22.87 -12.01 -12.17
CA LEU A 84 -21.83 -13.02 -11.98
C LEU A 84 -21.79 -13.33 -10.49
N ASP A 85 -21.69 -14.63 -10.18
CA ASP A 85 -21.98 -15.26 -8.89
C ASP A 85 -21.56 -14.46 -7.64
N GLU A 86 -22.45 -14.50 -6.64
CA GLU A 86 -22.21 -14.01 -5.28
C GLU A 86 -20.86 -14.56 -4.76
N PRO A 87 -19.92 -13.70 -4.34
CA PRO A 87 -18.69 -14.17 -3.72
C PRO A 87 -19.06 -14.91 -2.42
N THR A 88 -18.80 -16.21 -2.39
CA THR A 88 -19.05 -17.11 -1.23
C THR A 88 -18.15 -16.83 -0.02
N GLY A 89 -17.37 -15.75 -0.04
CA GLY A 89 -16.55 -15.31 1.07
C GLY A 89 -17.36 -14.48 2.06
N THR A 90 -17.64 -15.01 3.24
CA THR A 90 -18.12 -14.21 4.36
C THR A 90 -16.99 -13.27 4.82
N SER A 91 -16.98 -12.04 4.30
CA SER A 91 -16.11 -10.99 4.83
C SER A 91 -16.62 -10.58 6.21
N LYS A 92 -15.90 -10.96 7.27
CA LYS A 92 -16.16 -10.47 8.61
C LYS A 92 -15.47 -9.12 8.78
N ARG A 93 -16.25 -8.04 8.94
CA ARG A 93 -15.70 -6.73 9.32
C ARG A 93 -15.13 -6.83 10.74
N GLN A 94 -13.81 -6.70 10.88
CA GLN A 94 -13.20 -6.54 12.19
C GLN A 94 -13.46 -5.12 12.70
N THR A 95 -14.17 -5.00 13.80
CA THR A 95 -14.38 -3.73 14.51
C THR A 95 -13.55 -3.71 15.79
N GLY A 96 -13.21 -2.52 16.30
CA GLY A 96 -12.43 -2.38 17.53
C GLY A 96 -10.96 -2.82 17.41
N LEU A 97 -10.31 -2.50 16.28
CA LEU A 97 -8.89 -2.78 16.07
C LEU A 97 -8.06 -2.05 17.14
N ASN A 98 -7.55 -2.79 18.13
CA ASN A 98 -6.66 -2.23 19.15
C ASN A 98 -5.25 -2.19 18.57
N LEU A 99 -4.95 -1.09 17.85
CA LEU A 99 -3.60 -0.78 17.38
C LEU A 99 -2.75 -0.45 18.61
N LYS A 100 -2.18 -1.49 19.23
CA LYS A 100 -1.24 -1.33 20.34
C LYS A 100 0.03 -0.68 19.80
N THR A 101 0.47 0.36 20.49
CA THR A 101 1.73 1.06 20.27
C THR A 101 2.70 0.74 21.38
#